data_AF-A0A430A7R8-F1
#
_entry.id   AF-A0A430A7R8-F1
#
_cell.length_a   1.000
_cell.length_b   1.000
_cell.length_c   1.000
_cell.angle_alpha   90.00
_cell.angle_beta   90.00
_cell.angle_gamma   90.00
#
_symmetry.space_group_name_H-M   'P 1'
#
loop_
_entity.id
_entity.type
_entity.pdbx_description
1 polymer ?
#
loop_
_entity_poly.entity_id
_entity_poly.type
_entity_poly.pdbx_seq_one_letter_code
_entity_poly.pdbx_strand_id
1 'polypeptide(L)'
;MTNTIKVKKSSNTVLEFITIERDGRELTTVNYGARLTSFCVPDCHGKLTDIVLGFDYEEDVLKDQACFGATVGPVAGRIKEGSWNGYNFSKGENGHTLHSGEKGWQNRIWESSLLEQADYTGVSYRLMDKEAVGFESDFDARVDYLLYDEGRLEMVYYVKPSGTTLLNPTNHSYFNLSGNGLETVGTHYLTIESEQVLVTDDELIPTGEFKNVKGTAFDFTNPRLLETSLKQLDTGLDTTFVLKQEVEGPSLRLFHPQTGIELSVETERKALVIYSSGGIAETAMMHGSPMKEYRGLAIEPQEHPDACHHEEFPSIIAEEGQEKIYRTTYRTAVRK
;
A
#
# COMPACT_ATOMS: atom_id res chain seq x y z
N MET A 1 -28.33 -5.20 -5.44
CA MET A 1 -27.89 -4.08 -6.30
C MET A 1 -27.26 -4.69 -7.53
N THR A 2 -27.43 -4.12 -8.73
CA THR A 2 -26.73 -4.60 -9.93
C THR A 2 -25.26 -4.22 -9.83
N ASN A 3 -24.35 -5.17 -10.06
CA ASN A 3 -22.93 -4.87 -10.17
C ASN A 3 -22.71 -4.00 -11.40
N THR A 4 -21.93 -2.93 -11.27
CA THR A 4 -21.65 -2.03 -12.40
C THR A 4 -20.16 -1.74 -12.52
N ILE A 5 -19.71 -1.53 -13.75
CA ILE A 5 -18.38 -1.04 -14.06
C ILE A 5 -18.54 0.24 -14.89
N LYS A 6 -17.88 1.31 -14.47
CA LYS A 6 -17.82 2.59 -15.18
C LYS A 6 -16.37 2.88 -15.54
N VAL A 7 -16.12 3.21 -16.80
CA VAL A 7 -14.79 3.61 -17.28
C VAL A 7 -14.86 5.07 -17.70
N LYS A 8 -14.03 5.91 -17.08
CA LYS A 8 -13.88 7.34 -17.38
C LYS A 8 -12.46 7.60 -17.86
N LYS A 9 -12.30 7.99 -19.13
CA LYS A 9 -11.03 8.45 -19.67
C LYS A 9 -10.93 9.97 -19.55
N SER A 10 -9.80 10.48 -19.09
CA SER A 10 -9.53 11.92 -19.07
C SER A 10 -9.52 12.48 -20.49
N SER A 11 -10.03 13.71 -20.66
CA SER A 11 -9.99 14.41 -21.95
C SER A 11 -8.63 15.06 -22.22
N ASN A 12 -7.82 15.29 -21.19
CA ASN A 12 -6.60 16.11 -21.25
C ASN A 12 -5.34 15.29 -20.96
N THR A 13 -5.49 14.06 -20.47
CA THR A 13 -4.39 13.18 -20.07
C THR A 13 -4.65 11.75 -20.56
N VAL A 14 -3.67 10.86 -20.36
CA VAL A 14 -3.78 9.42 -20.65
C VAL A 14 -4.44 8.62 -19.53
N LEU A 15 -5.00 9.31 -18.53
CA LEU A 15 -5.59 8.68 -17.35
C LEU A 15 -6.92 7.99 -17.70
N GLU A 16 -7.09 6.78 -17.20
CA GLU A 16 -8.30 5.98 -17.26
C GLU A 16 -8.68 5.55 -15.84
N PHE A 17 -9.80 6.09 -15.36
CA PHE A 17 -10.40 5.73 -14.09
C PHE A 17 -11.44 4.63 -14.30
N ILE A 18 -11.38 3.59 -13.48
CA ILE A 18 -12.31 2.46 -13.51
C ILE A 18 -12.97 2.38 -12.15
N THR A 19 -14.29 2.55 -12.12
CA THR A 19 -15.11 2.43 -10.92
C THR A 19 -15.93 1.16 -10.98
N ILE A 20 -15.80 0.32 -9.95
CA ILE A 20 -16.49 -0.96 -9.79
C ILE A 20 -17.43 -0.86 -8.60
N GLU A 21 -18.72 -1.12 -8.83
CA GLU A 21 -19.72 -1.24 -7.76
C GLU A 21 -20.12 -2.71 -7.62
N ARG A 22 -20.01 -3.24 -6.39
CA ARG A 22 -20.44 -4.60 -6.04
C ARG A 22 -20.91 -4.66 -4.59
N ASP A 23 -22.04 -5.32 -4.34
CA ASP A 23 -22.58 -5.54 -2.99
C ASP A 23 -22.64 -4.27 -2.11
N GLY A 24 -23.12 -3.15 -2.68
CA GLY A 24 -23.23 -1.88 -1.96
C GLY A 24 -21.90 -1.25 -1.56
N ARG A 25 -20.82 -1.58 -2.26
CA ARG A 25 -19.48 -1.02 -2.12
C ARG A 25 -18.97 -0.55 -3.47
N GLU A 26 -18.07 0.42 -3.44
CA GLU A 26 -17.52 1.03 -4.65
C GLU A 26 -16.00 1.10 -4.56
N LEU A 27 -15.30 0.70 -5.61
CA LEU A 27 -13.85 0.77 -5.75
C LEU A 27 -13.53 1.62 -6.97
N THR A 28 -12.67 2.63 -6.86
CA THR A 28 -12.16 3.36 -8.03
C THR A 28 -10.65 3.23 -8.12
N THR A 29 -10.17 2.83 -9.29
CA THR A 29 -8.74 2.74 -9.61
C THR A 29 -8.39 3.60 -10.82
N VAL A 30 -7.11 3.92 -11.00
CA VAL A 30 -6.60 4.62 -12.18
C VAL A 30 -5.36 3.94 -12.76
N ASN A 31 -5.24 3.94 -14.08
CA ASN A 31 -4.17 3.25 -14.81
C ASN A 31 -2.75 3.80 -14.57
N TYR A 32 -2.59 5.04 -14.11
CA TYR A 32 -1.29 5.56 -13.69
C TYR A 32 -0.92 5.00 -12.32
N GLY A 33 0.19 4.28 -12.24
CA GLY A 33 0.62 3.56 -11.04
C GLY A 33 -0.31 2.42 -10.63
N ALA A 34 -1.25 2.01 -11.49
CA ALA A 34 -2.34 1.08 -11.17
C ALA A 34 -2.92 1.38 -9.78
N ARG A 35 -3.30 2.65 -9.53
CA ARG A 35 -3.59 3.20 -8.20
C ARG A 35 -4.99 2.87 -7.74
N LEU A 36 -5.16 2.63 -6.45
CA LEU A 36 -6.44 2.66 -5.74
C LEU A 36 -6.71 4.09 -5.26
N THR A 37 -7.70 4.76 -5.86
CA THR A 37 -8.01 6.18 -5.55
C THR A 37 -9.22 6.36 -4.65
N SER A 38 -10.11 5.37 -4.57
CA SER A 38 -11.29 5.41 -3.70
C SER A 38 -11.74 3.99 -3.36
N PHE A 39 -12.18 3.77 -2.12
CA PHE A 39 -12.80 2.53 -1.69
C PHE A 39 -13.91 2.86 -0.69
N CYS A 40 -15.14 2.89 -1.18
CA CYS A 40 -16.30 3.29 -0.42
C CYS A 40 -17.04 2.06 0.15
N VAL A 41 -17.23 2.05 1.47
CA VAL A 41 -17.90 0.95 2.21
C VAL A 41 -18.97 1.48 3.17
N PRO A 42 -20.02 0.70 3.48
CA PRO A 42 -21.07 1.15 4.39
C PRO A 42 -20.56 1.28 5.82
N ASP A 43 -20.93 2.38 6.49
CA ASP A 43 -20.73 2.58 7.92
C ASP A 43 -21.88 1.99 8.77
N CYS A 44 -21.83 2.18 10.09
CA CYS A 44 -22.85 1.72 11.03
C CYS A 44 -24.25 2.36 10.85
N HIS A 45 -24.34 3.43 10.06
CA HIS A 45 -25.58 4.09 9.68
C HIS A 45 -26.02 3.72 8.25
N GLY A 46 -25.28 2.86 7.55
CA GLY A 46 -25.54 2.46 6.16
C GLY A 46 -25.14 3.52 5.13
N LYS A 47 -24.43 4.57 5.54
CA LYS A 47 -23.89 5.56 4.62
C LYS A 47 -22.60 5.01 4.00
N LEU A 48 -22.48 5.15 2.68
CA LEU A 48 -21.26 4.81 1.97
C LEU A 48 -20.15 5.82 2.30
N THR A 49 -19.03 5.31 2.77
CA THR A 49 -17.91 6.06 3.34
C THR A 49 -16.63 5.66 2.62
N ASP A 50 -15.95 6.62 1.98
CA ASP A 50 -14.62 6.39 1.39
C ASP A 50 -13.58 6.22 2.50
N ILE A 51 -12.88 5.10 2.49
CA ILE A 51 -11.91 4.73 3.51
C ILE A 51 -10.46 4.88 3.06
N VAL A 52 -10.21 5.39 1.85
CA VAL A 52 -8.87 5.72 1.37
C VAL A 52 -8.73 7.21 1.05
N LEU A 53 -7.51 7.73 1.20
CA LEU A 53 -7.19 9.06 0.73
C LEU A 53 -6.86 9.03 -0.76
N GLY A 54 -7.59 9.83 -1.54
CA GLY A 54 -7.41 10.01 -2.97
C GLY A 54 -7.44 11.49 -3.34
N PHE A 55 -6.95 11.79 -4.54
CA PHE A 55 -6.90 13.16 -5.07
C PHE A 55 -8.27 13.63 -5.55
N ASP A 56 -8.58 14.90 -5.30
CA ASP A 56 -9.78 15.56 -5.85
C ASP A 56 -9.63 15.88 -7.35
N TYR A 57 -8.38 16.09 -7.80
CA TYR A 57 -8.04 16.52 -9.15
C TYR A 57 -7.14 15.52 -9.87
N GLU A 58 -7.45 15.23 -11.13
CA GLU A 58 -6.69 14.26 -11.94
C GLU A 58 -5.24 14.71 -12.20
N GLU A 59 -5.00 16.02 -12.24
CA GLU A 59 -3.67 16.59 -12.47
C GLU A 59 -2.72 16.35 -11.28
N ASP A 60 -3.26 16.15 -10.08
CA ASP A 60 -2.46 15.89 -8.88
C ASP A 60 -2.01 14.41 -8.84
N VAL A 61 -2.76 13.50 -9.46
CA VAL A 61 -2.37 12.08 -9.61
C VAL A 61 -1.03 11.95 -10.32
N LEU A 62 -0.77 12.76 -11.35
CA LEU A 62 0.46 12.75 -12.14
C LEU A 62 1.64 13.45 -11.45
N LYS A 63 1.39 14.23 -10.40
CA LYS A 63 2.40 14.97 -9.64
C LYS A 63 2.70 14.32 -8.29
N ASP A 64 2.02 13.22 -7.99
CA ASP A 64 2.13 12.57 -6.70
C ASP A 64 3.55 12.04 -6.45
N GLN A 65 4.12 12.46 -5.32
CA GLN A 65 5.40 12.00 -4.82
C GLN A 65 5.27 11.14 -3.56
N ALA A 66 4.08 11.04 -2.97
CA ALA A 66 3.81 10.30 -1.73
C ALA A 66 3.17 8.92 -1.98
N CYS A 67 3.08 8.50 -3.25
CA CYS A 67 2.59 7.20 -3.70
C CYS A 67 1.15 6.86 -3.27
N PHE A 68 0.27 7.86 -3.10
CA PHE A 68 -1.11 7.63 -2.67
C PHE A 68 -1.82 6.58 -3.54
N GLY A 69 -2.11 5.44 -2.91
CA GLY A 69 -2.82 4.31 -3.52
C GLY A 69 -2.04 3.57 -4.60
N ALA A 70 -0.79 3.92 -4.85
CA ALA A 70 -0.03 3.38 -5.97
C ALA A 70 0.45 1.96 -5.75
N THR A 71 0.52 1.21 -6.84
CA THR A 71 1.36 0.02 -6.90
C THR A 71 2.81 0.46 -6.98
N VAL A 72 3.56 0.18 -5.93
CA VAL A 72 4.99 0.48 -5.83
C VAL A 72 5.78 -0.75 -6.24
N GLY A 73 6.80 -0.57 -7.06
CA GLY A 73 7.69 -1.63 -7.50
C GLY A 73 8.70 -1.19 -8.56
N PRO A 74 9.58 -2.11 -9.01
CA PRO A 74 9.63 -3.53 -8.64
C PRO A 74 10.05 -3.79 -7.17
N VAL A 75 10.72 -2.84 -6.52
CA VAL A 75 11.13 -2.92 -5.11
C VAL A 75 10.57 -1.74 -4.32
N ALA A 76 9.72 -2.03 -3.34
CA ALA A 76 9.23 -1.09 -2.34
C ALA A 76 10.20 -0.95 -1.15
N GLY A 77 10.06 0.14 -0.39
CA GLY A 77 10.99 0.53 0.65
C GLY A 77 12.31 1.08 0.10
N ARG A 78 13.33 1.10 0.97
CA ARG A 78 14.67 1.58 0.66
C ARG A 78 15.60 0.44 0.22
N ILE A 79 16.51 0.76 -0.70
CA ILE A 79 17.71 -0.02 -1.03
C ILE A 79 18.91 0.84 -0.65
N LYS A 80 19.70 0.37 0.32
CA LYS A 80 20.88 1.05 0.82
C LYS A 80 21.85 1.34 -0.30
N GLU A 81 22.35 2.57 -0.30
CA GLU A 81 23.24 3.13 -1.33
C GLU A 81 22.71 3.04 -2.78
N GLY A 82 21.46 2.64 -2.99
CA GLY A 82 20.89 2.43 -4.31
C GLY A 82 21.71 1.48 -5.16
N SER A 83 22.19 0.37 -4.59
CA SER A 83 22.93 -0.64 -5.34
C SER A 83 22.66 -2.04 -4.84
N TRP A 84 22.90 -3.05 -5.67
CA TRP A 84 22.88 -4.45 -5.27
C TRP A 84 23.68 -5.26 -6.30
N ASN A 85 24.59 -6.13 -5.84
CA ASN A 85 25.35 -7.06 -6.71
C ASN A 85 26.03 -6.38 -7.92
N GLY A 86 26.56 -5.17 -7.74
CA GLY A 86 27.19 -4.37 -8.81
C GLY A 86 26.22 -3.55 -9.67
N TYR A 87 24.91 -3.79 -9.55
CA TYR A 87 23.88 -2.96 -10.16
C TYR A 87 23.67 -1.67 -9.37
N ASN A 88 23.40 -0.58 -10.09
CA ASN A 88 23.16 0.74 -9.50
C ASN A 88 21.76 1.23 -9.90
N PHE A 89 21.00 1.66 -8.92
CA PHE A 89 19.65 2.19 -9.05
C PHE A 89 19.65 3.71 -8.93
N SER A 90 18.56 4.34 -9.37
CA SER A 90 18.38 5.79 -9.19
C SER A 90 18.34 6.13 -7.70
N LYS A 91 19.29 6.95 -7.26
CA LYS A 91 19.40 7.41 -5.87
C LYS A 91 18.53 8.65 -5.67
N GLY A 92 17.79 8.68 -4.58
CA GLY A 92 17.05 9.85 -4.11
C GLY A 92 17.85 10.61 -3.04
N GLU A 93 17.12 11.15 -2.07
CA GLU A 93 17.71 11.80 -0.90
C GLU A 93 18.61 10.83 -0.11
N ASN A 94 19.68 11.36 0.47
CA ASN A 94 20.71 10.62 1.23
C ASN A 94 21.42 9.48 0.48
N GLY A 95 21.29 9.42 -0.85
CA GLY A 95 22.03 8.46 -1.68
C GLY A 95 21.48 7.03 -1.66
N HIS A 96 20.28 6.81 -1.13
CA HIS A 96 19.57 5.54 -1.18
C HIS A 96 18.50 5.55 -2.28
N THR A 97 18.05 4.38 -2.71
CA THR A 97 16.89 4.29 -3.61
C THR A 97 15.65 4.02 -2.80
N LEU A 98 14.64 4.87 -2.91
CA LEU A 98 13.33 4.68 -2.29
C LEU A 98 12.32 4.31 -3.37
N HIS A 99 11.54 3.24 -3.16
CA HIS A 99 10.42 2.84 -4.02
C HIS A 99 10.81 2.74 -5.51
N SER A 100 12.00 2.20 -5.79
CA SER A 100 12.56 2.06 -7.15
C SER A 100 12.76 3.39 -7.91
N GLY A 101 12.72 4.53 -7.22
CA GLY A 101 13.01 5.86 -7.76
C GLY A 101 11.97 6.37 -8.78
N GLU A 102 12.37 7.36 -9.58
CA GLU A 102 11.48 8.08 -10.49
C GLU A 102 10.80 7.18 -11.53
N LYS A 103 11.45 6.07 -11.91
CA LYS A 103 10.92 5.11 -12.89
C LYS A 103 10.20 3.92 -12.27
N GLY A 104 9.99 3.94 -10.95
CA GLY A 104 9.19 2.94 -10.26
C GLY A 104 7.77 2.85 -10.82
N TRP A 105 7.15 1.70 -10.59
CA TRP A 105 5.83 1.33 -11.11
C TRP A 105 4.72 2.32 -10.80
N GLN A 106 4.82 3.02 -9.67
CA GLN A 106 3.90 4.06 -9.22
C GLN A 106 3.80 5.25 -10.19
N ASN A 107 4.81 5.41 -11.06
CA ASN A 107 4.93 6.51 -12.01
C ASN A 107 4.75 6.07 -13.47
N ARG A 108 4.20 4.87 -13.71
CA ARG A 108 4.02 4.29 -15.05
C ARG A 108 2.55 4.21 -15.43
N ILE A 109 2.26 4.23 -16.72
CA ILE A 109 0.91 3.95 -17.24
C ILE A 109 0.80 2.45 -17.48
N TRP A 110 -0.24 1.85 -16.91
CA TRP A 110 -0.55 0.43 -17.03
C TRP A 110 -1.69 0.22 -18.03
N GLU A 111 -1.68 -0.92 -18.72
CA GLU A 111 -2.79 -1.34 -19.56
C GLU A 111 -3.87 -1.99 -18.70
N SER A 112 -5.11 -1.48 -18.76
CA SER A 112 -6.25 -2.00 -18.01
C SER A 112 -7.03 -3.05 -18.80
N SER A 113 -7.54 -4.06 -18.11
CA SER A 113 -8.55 -5.01 -18.62
C SER A 113 -9.54 -5.36 -17.52
N LEU A 114 -10.83 -5.32 -17.82
CA LEU A 114 -11.89 -5.67 -16.87
C LEU A 114 -11.90 -7.18 -16.61
N LEU A 115 -12.17 -7.55 -15.37
CA LEU A 115 -12.32 -8.94 -14.93
C LEU A 115 -13.72 -9.12 -14.33
N GLU A 116 -14.53 -9.97 -14.93
CA GLU A 116 -15.89 -10.26 -14.44
C GLU A 116 -16.05 -11.77 -14.26
N GLN A 117 -16.41 -12.18 -13.04
CA GLN A 117 -16.78 -13.55 -12.70
C GLN A 117 -18.04 -13.54 -11.83
N ALA A 118 -18.59 -14.73 -11.57
CA ALA A 118 -19.79 -14.85 -10.73
C ALA A 118 -19.56 -14.31 -9.31
N ASP A 119 -18.39 -14.59 -8.73
CA ASP A 119 -18.02 -14.31 -7.34
C ASP A 119 -17.27 -12.98 -7.13
N TYR A 120 -16.71 -12.39 -8.20
CA TYR A 120 -16.03 -11.10 -8.12
C TYR A 120 -16.18 -10.23 -9.37
N THR A 121 -15.98 -8.93 -9.17
CA THR A 121 -15.81 -7.94 -10.24
C THR A 121 -14.50 -7.21 -9.99
N GLY A 122 -13.69 -7.01 -11.02
CA GLY A 122 -12.33 -6.53 -10.85
C GLY A 122 -11.75 -5.86 -12.09
N VAL A 123 -10.51 -5.43 -11.94
CA VAL A 123 -9.68 -4.88 -13.00
C VAL A 123 -8.26 -5.42 -12.85
N SER A 124 -7.70 -5.88 -13.97
CA SER A 124 -6.30 -6.22 -14.11
C SER A 124 -5.57 -5.05 -14.76
N TYR A 125 -4.46 -4.63 -14.17
CA TYR A 125 -3.51 -3.72 -14.76
C TYR A 125 -2.25 -4.47 -15.11
N ARG A 126 -1.75 -4.35 -16.34
CA ARG A 126 -0.50 -4.96 -16.79
C ARG A 126 0.51 -3.90 -17.24
N LEU A 127 1.77 -4.10 -16.89
CA LEU A 127 2.91 -3.29 -17.30
C LEU A 127 4.01 -4.20 -17.83
N MET A 128 4.36 -4.02 -19.10
CA MET A 128 5.60 -4.55 -19.67
C MET A 128 6.71 -3.52 -19.44
N ASP A 129 7.40 -3.64 -18.32
CA ASP A 129 8.42 -2.69 -17.93
C ASP A 129 9.78 -3.04 -18.53
N LYS A 130 10.18 -2.30 -19.57
CA LYS A 130 11.51 -2.36 -20.18
C LYS A 130 12.42 -1.20 -19.78
N GLU A 131 11.94 -0.35 -18.87
CA GLU A 131 12.58 0.91 -18.50
C GLU A 131 12.91 1.00 -17.01
N ALA A 132 12.78 -0.08 -16.26
CA ALA A 132 13.13 -0.16 -14.85
C ALA A 132 14.61 0.17 -14.63
N VAL A 133 14.93 1.46 -14.48
CA VAL A 133 16.32 1.93 -14.44
C VAL A 133 17.06 1.34 -13.25
N GLY A 134 18.19 0.73 -13.56
CA GLY A 134 19.09 0.09 -12.59
C GLY A 134 18.84 -1.40 -12.41
N PHE A 135 17.71 -1.93 -12.89
CA PHE A 135 17.49 -3.37 -12.99
C PHE A 135 17.87 -3.83 -14.40
N GLU A 136 18.80 -4.78 -14.54
CA GLU A 136 19.14 -5.41 -15.84
C GLU A 136 18.09 -6.46 -16.27
N SER A 137 16.82 -6.25 -15.90
CA SER A 137 15.71 -7.13 -16.21
C SER A 137 14.52 -6.32 -16.71
N ASP A 138 13.87 -6.82 -17.75
CA ASP A 138 12.51 -6.43 -18.08
C ASP A 138 11.55 -7.12 -17.09
N PHE A 139 10.39 -6.53 -16.85
CA PHE A 139 9.33 -7.12 -16.02
C PHE A 139 8.04 -7.25 -16.80
N ASP A 140 7.41 -8.42 -16.75
CA ASP A 140 5.99 -8.60 -17.01
C ASP A 140 5.27 -8.55 -15.66
N ALA A 141 4.73 -7.39 -15.33
CA ALA A 141 4.06 -7.14 -14.07
C ALA A 141 2.56 -6.99 -14.29
N ARG A 142 1.76 -7.62 -13.43
CA ARG A 142 0.31 -7.47 -13.38
C ARG A 142 -0.15 -7.29 -11.94
N VAL A 143 -1.10 -6.39 -11.73
CA VAL A 143 -1.84 -6.26 -10.47
C VAL A 143 -3.33 -6.37 -10.75
N ASP A 144 -3.98 -7.29 -10.05
CA ASP A 144 -5.43 -7.50 -10.10
C ASP A 144 -6.06 -6.89 -8.84
N TYR A 145 -7.06 -6.03 -9.03
CA TYR A 145 -7.96 -5.58 -7.97
C TYR A 145 -9.29 -6.31 -8.11
N LEU A 146 -9.62 -7.16 -7.14
CA LEU A 146 -10.78 -8.05 -7.19
C LEU A 146 -11.73 -7.71 -6.04
N LEU A 147 -12.88 -7.12 -6.36
CA LEU A 147 -13.93 -6.85 -5.38
C LEU A 147 -14.92 -8.02 -5.36
N TYR A 148 -14.99 -8.68 -4.22
CA TYR A 148 -15.93 -9.75 -3.91
C TYR A 148 -17.13 -9.21 -3.13
N ASP A 149 -18.14 -10.05 -2.95
CA ASP A 149 -19.23 -9.79 -2.00
C ASP A 149 -18.71 -9.70 -0.56
N GLU A 150 -19.54 -9.16 0.34
CA GLU A 150 -19.23 -9.02 1.78
C GLU A 150 -18.03 -8.12 2.09
N GLY A 151 -17.59 -7.30 1.13
CA GLY A 151 -16.57 -6.28 1.37
C GLY A 151 -15.14 -6.80 1.44
N ARG A 152 -14.87 -7.93 0.77
CA ARG A 152 -13.52 -8.41 0.50
C ARG A 152 -12.99 -7.79 -0.79
N LEU A 153 -11.89 -7.06 -0.67
CA LEU A 153 -11.04 -6.62 -1.78
C LEU A 153 -9.74 -7.44 -1.76
N GLU A 154 -9.40 -8.11 -2.85
CA GLU A 154 -8.09 -8.74 -3.01
C GLU A 154 -7.23 -7.92 -3.99
N MET A 155 -5.97 -7.69 -3.62
CA MET A 155 -4.93 -7.17 -4.48
C MET A 155 -3.93 -8.30 -4.74
N VAL A 156 -3.78 -8.69 -6.01
CA VAL A 156 -2.92 -9.81 -6.39
C VAL A 156 -1.89 -9.37 -7.43
N TYR A 157 -0.62 -9.51 -7.08
CA TYR A 157 0.50 -9.20 -7.97
C TYR A 157 0.99 -10.47 -8.62
N TYR A 158 1.26 -10.40 -9.92
CA TYR A 158 1.94 -11.43 -10.70
C TYR A 158 3.11 -10.76 -11.37
N VAL A 159 4.32 -11.22 -11.10
CA VAL A 159 5.52 -10.57 -11.62
C VAL A 159 6.49 -11.61 -12.11
N LYS A 160 6.87 -11.48 -13.38
CA LYS A 160 7.87 -12.33 -14.01
C LYS A 160 9.01 -11.47 -14.57
N PRO A 161 10.23 -11.58 -14.01
CA PRO A 161 11.38 -10.88 -14.53
C PRO A 161 12.02 -11.68 -15.70
N SER A 162 12.67 -10.98 -16.62
CA SER A 162 13.45 -11.58 -17.71
C SER A 162 14.91 -11.89 -17.34
N GLY A 163 15.35 -11.53 -16.13
CA GLY A 163 16.68 -11.81 -15.59
C GLY A 163 16.63 -11.93 -14.06
N THR A 164 17.68 -12.47 -13.44
CA THR A 164 17.76 -12.53 -11.97
C THR A 164 17.85 -11.12 -11.39
N THR A 165 16.91 -10.77 -10.51
CA THR A 165 16.71 -9.39 -10.05
C THR A 165 16.03 -9.35 -8.68
N LEU A 166 15.65 -8.18 -8.18
CA LEU A 166 14.92 -8.00 -6.93
C LEU A 166 13.43 -7.76 -7.17
N LEU A 167 12.56 -8.37 -6.36
CA LEU A 167 11.11 -8.17 -6.38
C LEU A 167 10.55 -8.01 -4.98
N ASN A 168 9.97 -6.85 -4.71
CA ASN A 168 9.26 -6.57 -3.46
C ASN A 168 8.13 -5.56 -3.68
N PRO A 169 7.09 -5.86 -4.48
CA PRO A 169 6.01 -4.90 -4.75
C PRO A 169 5.05 -4.75 -3.56
N THR A 170 4.37 -3.62 -3.48
CA THR A 170 3.29 -3.35 -2.51
C THR A 170 2.27 -2.37 -3.09
N ASN A 171 1.18 -2.11 -2.36
CA ASN A 171 0.29 -0.99 -2.60
C ASN A 171 0.46 0.03 -1.47
N HIS A 172 0.54 1.31 -1.82
CA HIS A 172 0.79 2.40 -0.89
C HIS A 172 -0.49 3.23 -0.62
N SER A 173 -1.63 2.55 -0.47
CA SER A 173 -2.91 3.16 -0.06
C SER A 173 -2.84 3.67 1.37
N TYR A 174 -3.28 4.92 1.55
CA TYR A 174 -3.45 5.55 2.86
C TYR A 174 -4.90 5.40 3.30
N PHE A 175 -5.13 4.68 4.38
CA PHE A 175 -6.47 4.44 4.91
C PHE A 175 -6.88 5.48 5.95
N ASN A 176 -8.14 5.90 5.89
CA ASN A 176 -8.78 6.70 6.93
C ASN A 176 -10.27 6.34 7.02
N LEU A 177 -10.62 5.56 8.04
CA LEU A 177 -11.98 5.05 8.25
C LEU A 177 -12.97 6.07 8.86
N SER A 178 -12.57 7.33 9.07
CA SER A 178 -13.45 8.38 9.60
C SER A 178 -14.52 8.85 8.60
N GLY A 179 -14.27 8.61 7.31
CA GLY A 179 -15.18 8.88 6.19
C GLY A 179 -15.33 10.31 5.74
N ASN A 180 -14.79 11.28 6.48
CA ASN A 180 -14.52 12.62 5.94
C ASN A 180 -13.09 12.71 5.38
N GLY A 181 -12.20 11.80 5.77
CA GLY A 181 -10.78 11.84 5.40
C GLY A 181 -10.01 13.05 5.98
N LEU A 182 -10.67 13.92 6.76
CA LEU A 182 -10.15 15.17 7.33
C LEU A 182 -9.68 14.98 8.77
N GLU A 183 -10.31 14.07 9.51
CA GLU A 183 -9.85 13.69 10.85
C GLU A 183 -8.51 12.96 10.79
N THR A 184 -7.66 13.15 11.79
CA THR A 184 -6.40 12.42 11.85
C THR A 184 -6.66 10.96 12.22
N VAL A 185 -5.77 10.06 11.81
CA VAL A 185 -5.81 8.64 12.17
C VAL A 185 -5.58 8.38 13.65
N GLY A 186 -5.31 9.43 14.45
CA GLY A 186 -5.20 9.33 15.90
C GLY A 186 -6.48 8.82 16.57
N THR A 187 -7.65 8.98 15.93
CA THR A 187 -8.94 8.49 16.44
C THR A 187 -9.17 7.00 16.18
N HIS A 188 -8.30 6.33 15.40
CA HIS A 188 -8.43 4.92 15.07
C HIS A 188 -7.74 4.03 16.10
N TYR A 189 -8.27 2.83 16.27
CA TYR A 189 -7.63 1.74 16.99
C TYR A 189 -6.91 0.84 16.00
N LEU A 190 -5.62 0.59 16.26
CA LEU A 190 -4.78 -0.29 15.48
C LEU A 190 -4.42 -1.54 16.29
N THR A 191 -4.47 -2.70 15.63
CA THR A 191 -3.94 -3.98 16.13
C THR A 191 -3.08 -4.59 15.04
N ILE A 192 -1.90 -5.09 15.38
CA ILE A 192 -0.99 -5.76 14.45
C ILE A 192 -0.53 -7.07 15.10
N GLU A 193 -0.61 -8.18 14.36
CA GLU A 193 -0.12 -9.49 14.77
C GLU A 193 1.42 -9.56 14.64
N SER A 194 2.10 -8.71 15.41
CA SER A 194 3.55 -8.57 15.40
C SER A 194 4.06 -8.23 16.81
N GLU A 195 5.08 -8.96 17.25
CA GLU A 195 5.77 -8.70 18.51
C GLU A 195 7.09 -7.96 18.30
N GLN A 196 7.49 -7.72 17.06
CA GLN A 196 8.79 -7.18 16.72
C GLN A 196 8.70 -6.14 15.60
N VAL A 197 9.52 -5.10 15.71
CA VAL A 197 9.77 -4.14 14.63
C VAL A 197 11.22 -4.26 14.17
N LEU A 198 11.45 -3.96 12.89
CA LEU A 198 12.79 -3.83 12.35
C LEU A 198 13.40 -2.49 12.78
N VAL A 199 14.60 -2.53 13.33
CA VAL A 199 15.34 -1.34 13.75
C VAL A 199 16.01 -0.72 12.53
N THR A 200 15.78 0.57 12.33
CA THR A 200 16.44 1.38 11.30
C THR A 200 17.41 2.38 11.92
N ASP A 201 18.35 2.85 11.11
CA ASP A 201 19.18 4.02 11.45
C ASP A 201 18.43 5.34 11.19
N ASP A 202 19.15 6.46 11.36
CA ASP A 202 18.62 7.82 11.19
C ASP A 202 18.23 8.14 9.73
N GLU A 203 18.68 7.34 8.75
CA GLU A 203 18.31 7.46 7.33
C GLU A 203 17.20 6.47 6.94
N LEU A 204 16.60 5.81 7.94
CA LEU A 204 15.54 4.81 7.83
C LEU A 204 15.98 3.55 7.07
N ILE A 205 17.29 3.24 7.09
CA ILE A 205 17.84 2.00 6.55
C ILE A 205 17.84 0.93 7.64
N PRO A 206 17.36 -0.29 7.34
CA PRO A 206 17.45 -1.42 8.25
C PRO A 206 18.86 -1.68 8.77
N THR A 207 18.96 -1.98 10.06
CA THR A 207 20.22 -2.35 10.70
C THR A 207 20.48 -3.85 10.75
N GLY A 208 19.45 -4.67 10.44
CA GLY A 208 19.45 -6.12 10.68
C GLY A 208 18.85 -6.52 12.04
N GLU A 209 18.72 -5.57 12.97
CA GLU A 209 18.21 -5.87 14.32
C GLU A 209 16.68 -5.86 14.38
N PHE A 210 16.10 -6.83 15.08
CA PHE A 210 14.70 -6.87 15.44
C PHE A 210 14.50 -6.52 16.92
N LYS A 211 13.57 -5.61 17.22
CA LYS A 211 13.27 -5.17 18.59
C LYS A 211 11.85 -5.53 19.00
N ASN A 212 11.71 -6.08 20.21
CA ASN A 212 10.40 -6.37 20.78
C ASN A 212 9.58 -5.10 20.99
N VAL A 213 8.30 -5.15 20.61
CA VAL A 213 7.39 -4.01 20.73
C VAL A 213 6.88 -3.77 22.15
N LYS A 214 6.90 -4.81 23.00
CA LYS A 214 6.31 -4.78 24.35
C LYS A 214 6.80 -3.58 25.17
N GLY A 215 5.85 -2.77 25.64
CA GLY A 215 6.15 -1.58 26.46
C GLY A 215 6.74 -0.40 25.68
N THR A 216 6.70 -0.42 24.35
CA THR A 216 7.12 0.69 23.48
C THR A 216 5.91 1.40 22.85
N ALA A 217 6.16 2.50 22.12
CA ALA A 217 5.15 3.16 21.29
C ALA A 217 4.62 2.25 20.16
N PHE A 218 5.36 1.21 19.79
CA PHE A 218 5.04 0.26 18.72
C PHE A 218 4.22 -0.95 19.21
N ASP A 219 3.85 -1.01 20.50
CA ASP A 219 3.05 -2.14 21.02
C ASP A 219 1.60 -2.04 20.56
N PHE A 220 1.31 -2.70 19.43
CA PHE A 220 -0.02 -2.89 18.83
C PHE A 220 -0.49 -4.35 18.89
N THR A 221 0.12 -5.18 19.76
CA THR A 221 -0.29 -6.59 19.96
C THR A 221 -1.71 -6.73 20.50
N ASN A 222 -2.28 -5.63 21.00
CA ASN A 222 -3.66 -5.50 21.40
C ASN A 222 -4.23 -4.20 20.81
N PRO A 223 -5.57 -4.07 20.65
CA PRO A 223 -6.18 -2.86 20.13
C PRO A 223 -5.75 -1.62 20.90
N ARG A 224 -5.10 -0.69 20.21
CA ARG A 224 -4.56 0.53 20.81
C ARG A 224 -4.94 1.75 19.99
N LEU A 225 -5.41 2.80 20.67
CA LEU A 225 -5.69 4.09 20.04
C LEU A 225 -4.40 4.70 19.49
N LEU A 226 -4.36 4.98 18.20
CA LEU A 226 -3.16 5.46 17.51
C LEU A 226 -2.58 6.74 18.14
N GLU A 227 -3.43 7.68 18.59
CA GLU A 227 -2.98 8.90 19.25
C GLU A 227 -2.07 8.63 20.46
N THR A 228 -2.28 7.53 21.19
CA THR A 228 -1.44 7.19 22.35
C THR A 228 -0.01 6.81 21.97
N SER A 229 0.18 6.25 20.77
CA SER A 229 1.49 5.91 20.22
C SER A 229 2.12 7.12 19.53
N LEU A 230 1.34 7.84 18.71
CA LEU A 230 1.84 8.99 17.96
C LEU A 230 2.37 10.11 18.88
N LYS A 231 1.77 10.32 20.06
CA LYS A 231 2.28 11.27 21.07
C LYS A 231 3.66 10.93 21.64
N GLN A 232 4.15 9.71 21.44
CA GLN A 232 5.45 9.24 21.91
C GLN A 232 6.52 9.24 20.81
N LEU A 233 6.16 9.65 19.59
CA LEU A 233 7.00 9.60 18.40
C LEU A 233 7.09 11.01 17.81
N ASP A 234 8.30 11.44 17.47
CA ASP A 234 8.50 12.82 16.98
C ASP A 234 7.90 13.04 15.58
N THR A 235 7.96 12.02 14.71
CA THR A 235 7.51 12.08 13.31
C THR A 235 6.40 11.06 13.00
N GLY A 236 5.83 10.44 14.03
CA GLY A 236 4.85 9.36 13.90
C GLY A 236 5.47 8.00 13.56
N LEU A 237 4.66 7.14 12.94
CA LEU A 237 5.09 5.83 12.46
C LEU A 237 5.64 5.96 11.05
N ASP A 238 6.82 5.40 10.82
CA ASP A 238 7.36 4.92 9.54
C ASP A 238 8.13 3.65 9.88
N THR A 239 7.38 2.59 10.15
CA THR A 239 7.89 1.44 10.92
C THR A 239 7.54 0.13 10.27
N THR A 240 8.53 -0.73 10.11
CA THR A 240 8.37 -2.09 9.60
C THR A 240 8.06 -3.04 10.76
N PHE A 241 6.83 -3.57 10.79
CA PHE A 241 6.40 -4.62 11.71
C PHE A 241 6.68 -5.99 11.10
N VAL A 242 7.34 -6.87 11.84
CA VAL A 242 7.70 -8.21 11.39
C VAL A 242 6.52 -9.14 11.63
N LEU A 243 5.97 -9.72 10.56
CA LEU A 243 4.79 -10.57 10.66
C LEU A 243 5.17 -11.99 11.08
N LYS A 244 4.46 -12.50 12.08
CA LYS A 244 4.50 -13.91 12.42
C LYS A 244 3.92 -14.73 11.27
N GLN A 245 4.62 -15.79 10.88
CA GLN A 245 4.10 -16.75 9.92
C GLN A 245 3.12 -17.70 10.61
N GLU A 246 2.10 -18.15 9.89
CA GLU A 246 1.15 -19.20 10.34
C GLU A 246 0.21 -18.80 11.50
N VAL A 247 -0.05 -17.50 11.70
CA VAL A 247 -1.08 -17.04 12.64
C VAL A 247 -2.46 -17.13 11.99
N GLU A 248 -3.42 -17.71 12.70
CA GLU A 248 -4.83 -17.69 12.28
C GLU A 248 -5.43 -16.29 12.44
N GLY A 249 -5.99 -15.74 11.36
CA GLY A 249 -6.67 -14.45 11.35
C GLY A 249 -5.90 -13.34 10.61
N PRO A 250 -6.36 -12.08 10.70
CA PRO A 250 -5.75 -10.97 9.97
C PRO A 250 -4.45 -10.52 10.63
N SER A 251 -3.46 -10.18 9.80
CA SER A 251 -2.18 -9.61 10.20
C SER A 251 -2.32 -8.21 10.82
N LEU A 252 -3.38 -7.48 10.46
CA LEU A 252 -3.68 -6.14 10.98
C LEU A 252 -5.19 -5.90 11.04
N ARG A 253 -5.63 -5.16 12.06
CA ARG A 253 -6.96 -4.55 12.14
C ARG A 253 -6.86 -3.05 12.40
N LEU A 254 -7.61 -2.27 11.63
CA LEU A 254 -7.82 -0.85 11.85
C LEU A 254 -9.31 -0.61 12.10
N PHE A 255 -9.65 0.08 13.17
CA PHE A 255 -11.05 0.31 13.57
C PHE A 255 -11.29 1.77 13.90
N HIS A 256 -12.43 2.32 13.45
CA HIS A 256 -12.87 3.65 13.82
C HIS A 256 -14.22 3.60 14.57
N PRO A 257 -14.27 4.00 15.85
CA PRO A 257 -15.47 3.83 16.68
C PRO A 257 -16.71 4.55 16.16
N GLN A 258 -16.56 5.75 15.60
CA GLN A 258 -17.69 6.62 15.27
C GLN A 258 -18.41 6.15 13.98
N THR A 259 -17.66 5.63 13.01
CA THR A 259 -18.25 5.03 11.79
C THR A 259 -18.56 3.55 11.99
N GLY A 260 -18.00 2.91 13.02
CA GLY A 260 -18.10 1.48 13.25
C GLY A 260 -17.35 0.62 12.23
N ILE A 261 -16.62 1.24 11.29
CA ILE A 261 -15.91 0.52 10.23
C ILE A 261 -14.65 -0.12 10.82
N GLU A 262 -14.49 -1.41 10.55
CA GLU A 262 -13.25 -2.15 10.72
C GLU A 262 -12.71 -2.60 9.36
N LEU A 263 -11.43 -2.35 9.15
CA LEU A 263 -10.62 -2.90 8.07
C LEU A 263 -9.70 -3.99 8.66
N SER A 264 -9.79 -5.21 8.13
CA SER A 264 -8.86 -6.30 8.43
C SER A 264 -7.99 -6.58 7.21
N VAL A 265 -6.69 -6.80 7.43
CA VAL A 265 -5.71 -7.08 6.37
C VAL A 265 -5.10 -8.46 6.61
N GLU A 266 -5.17 -9.33 5.60
CA GLU A 266 -4.57 -10.66 5.55
C GLU A 266 -3.53 -10.68 4.42
N THR A 267 -2.34 -11.20 4.68
CA THR A 267 -1.26 -11.23 3.69
C THR A 267 -0.28 -12.37 3.95
N GLU A 268 0.34 -12.90 2.90
CA GLU A 268 1.41 -13.91 2.98
C GLU A 268 2.81 -13.29 3.09
N ARG A 269 2.87 -11.95 3.07
CA ARG A 269 4.10 -11.15 3.15
C ARG A 269 4.72 -11.25 4.54
N LYS A 270 6.01 -10.96 4.65
CA LYS A 270 6.77 -11.14 5.91
C LYS A 270 6.81 -9.90 6.79
N ALA A 271 6.38 -8.76 6.28
CA ALA A 271 6.32 -7.50 7.01
C ALA A 271 5.13 -6.63 6.60
N LEU A 272 4.76 -5.71 7.50
CA LEU A 272 3.92 -4.55 7.20
C LEU A 272 4.74 -3.29 7.46
N VAL A 273 4.92 -2.44 6.45
CA VAL A 273 5.32 -1.06 6.71
C VAL A 273 4.08 -0.24 7.01
N ILE A 274 4.11 0.42 8.16
CA ILE A 274 3.04 1.29 8.63
C ILE A 274 3.58 2.70 8.69
N TYR A 275 3.05 3.56 7.82
CA TYR A 275 3.41 4.96 7.77
C TYR A 275 2.19 5.84 8.10
N SER A 276 2.30 6.65 9.15
CA SER A 276 1.20 7.51 9.63
C SER A 276 1.17 8.89 8.99
N SER A 277 1.77 9.06 7.80
CA SER A 277 1.79 10.34 7.07
C SER A 277 2.33 11.54 7.87
N GLY A 278 3.31 11.35 8.77
CA GLY A 278 3.83 12.44 9.62
C GLY A 278 4.76 13.43 8.91
N GLY A 279 5.45 13.00 7.85
CA GLY A 279 6.37 13.82 7.06
C GLY A 279 5.79 14.31 5.73
N ILE A 280 4.47 14.25 5.54
CA ILE A 280 3.86 14.50 4.24
C ILE A 280 3.78 15.99 3.90
N ALA A 281 4.06 16.35 2.65
CA ALA A 281 3.93 17.72 2.18
C ALA A 281 2.46 18.14 2.02
N GLU A 282 2.10 19.36 2.45
CA GLU A 282 0.73 19.90 2.40
C GLU A 282 0.34 20.47 1.02
N THR A 283 0.66 19.75 -0.07
CA THR A 283 0.54 20.30 -1.43
C THR A 283 -0.67 19.78 -2.22
N ALA A 284 -1.18 18.60 -1.90
CA ALA A 284 -2.29 17.97 -2.62
C ALA A 284 -3.65 18.25 -1.95
N MET A 285 -4.71 18.40 -2.76
CA MET A 285 -6.09 18.49 -2.29
C MET A 285 -6.73 17.10 -2.24
N MET A 286 -7.27 16.75 -1.08
CA MET A 286 -7.89 15.45 -0.82
C MET A 286 -9.13 15.61 0.06
N HIS A 287 -10.27 15.14 -0.43
CA HIS A 287 -11.55 15.24 0.25
C HIS A 287 -11.93 16.71 0.54
N GLY A 288 -11.65 17.61 -0.40
CA GLY A 288 -11.98 19.02 -0.33
C GLY A 288 -11.07 19.86 0.58
N SER A 289 -9.95 19.33 1.07
CA SER A 289 -8.98 20.07 1.89
C SER A 289 -7.53 19.67 1.62
N PRO A 290 -6.56 20.58 1.86
CA PRO A 290 -5.14 20.25 1.73
C PRO A 290 -4.75 19.05 2.61
N MET A 291 -3.91 18.18 2.10
CA MET A 291 -3.31 17.09 2.88
C MET A 291 -2.53 17.68 4.07
N LYS A 292 -2.58 16.96 5.19
CA LYS A 292 -1.89 17.33 6.44
C LYS A 292 -1.35 16.08 7.11
N GLU A 293 -0.44 16.29 8.06
CA GLU A 293 0.10 15.22 8.88
C GLU A 293 -1.00 14.36 9.53
N TYR A 294 -0.71 13.07 9.67
CA TYR A 294 -1.59 12.10 10.32
C TYR A 294 -2.99 11.94 9.72
N ARG A 295 -3.30 12.44 8.51
CA ARG A 295 -4.62 12.21 7.89
C ARG A 295 -4.80 10.80 7.34
N GLY A 296 -3.73 10.03 7.12
CA GLY A 296 -3.82 8.68 6.55
C GLY A 296 -2.80 7.72 7.14
N LEU A 297 -3.17 6.45 7.18
CA LEU A 297 -2.29 5.36 7.57
C LEU A 297 -1.99 4.52 6.33
N ALA A 298 -0.78 4.64 5.78
CA ALA A 298 -0.33 3.70 4.75
C ALA A 298 -0.09 2.33 5.39
N ILE A 299 -0.62 1.30 4.74
CA ILE A 299 -0.49 -0.09 5.17
C ILE A 299 0.10 -0.85 3.99
N GLU A 300 1.38 -1.23 4.10
CA GLU A 300 2.15 -1.77 2.98
C GLU A 300 2.64 -3.20 3.29
N PRO A 301 1.91 -4.23 2.85
CA PRO A 301 2.37 -5.62 2.92
C PRO A 301 3.53 -5.91 1.97
N GLN A 302 4.70 -6.20 2.55
CA GLN A 302 5.92 -6.43 1.79
C GLN A 302 6.88 -7.40 2.49
N GLU A 303 7.95 -7.77 1.80
CA GLU A 303 9.14 -8.30 2.48
C GLU A 303 9.87 -7.15 3.19
N HIS A 304 10.81 -7.48 4.08
CA HIS A 304 11.60 -6.48 4.79
C HIS A 304 12.28 -5.51 3.80
N PRO A 305 12.26 -4.19 4.08
CA PRO A 305 13.08 -3.23 3.34
C PRO A 305 14.55 -3.65 3.35
N ASP A 306 15.29 -3.24 2.33
CA ASP A 306 16.72 -3.53 2.17
C ASP A 306 17.14 -5.02 2.29
N ALA A 307 16.21 -5.98 2.16
CA ALA A 307 16.50 -7.41 2.34
C ALA A 307 17.58 -7.97 1.40
N CYS A 308 17.91 -7.27 0.32
CA CYS A 308 19.03 -7.65 -0.55
C CYS A 308 20.42 -7.48 0.09
N HIS A 309 20.53 -6.74 1.20
CA HIS A 309 21.77 -6.54 1.97
C HIS A 309 21.80 -7.27 3.32
N HIS A 310 20.72 -7.98 3.66
CA HIS A 310 20.53 -8.65 4.95
C HIS A 310 20.26 -10.14 4.71
N GLU A 311 21.29 -10.98 4.82
CA GLU A 311 21.20 -12.43 4.57
C GLU A 311 20.22 -13.14 5.52
N GLU A 312 19.98 -12.56 6.70
CA GLU A 312 19.03 -13.04 7.70
C GLU A 312 17.56 -12.74 7.35
N PHE A 313 17.30 -11.84 6.40
CA PHE A 313 15.94 -11.55 5.95
C PHE A 313 15.48 -12.54 4.88
N PRO A 314 14.17 -12.82 4.79
CA PRO A 314 13.58 -13.46 3.63
C PRO A 314 14.02 -12.78 2.33
N SER A 315 14.60 -13.59 1.42
CA SER A 315 15.16 -13.08 0.18
C SER A 315 14.09 -12.48 -0.73
N ILE A 316 14.39 -11.31 -1.28
CA ILE A 316 13.63 -10.66 -2.36
C ILE A 316 14.24 -10.92 -3.75
N ILE A 317 15.24 -11.80 -3.85
CA ILE A 317 15.84 -12.19 -5.13
C ILE A 317 14.83 -13.06 -5.89
N ALA A 318 14.56 -12.67 -7.14
CA ALA A 318 13.73 -13.39 -8.07
C ALA A 318 14.59 -13.91 -9.23
N GLU A 319 14.46 -15.19 -9.53
CA GLU A 319 15.20 -15.84 -10.61
C GLU A 319 14.58 -15.53 -11.98
N GLU A 320 15.43 -15.51 -13.01
CA GLU A 320 15.01 -15.33 -14.39
C GLU A 320 13.83 -16.24 -14.77
N GLY A 321 12.77 -15.62 -15.31
CA GLY A 321 11.62 -16.33 -15.84
C GLY A 321 10.70 -16.95 -14.79
N GLN A 322 11.04 -16.87 -13.50
CA GLN A 322 10.18 -17.35 -12.41
C GLN A 322 9.11 -16.31 -12.09
N GLU A 323 7.84 -16.68 -12.30
CA GLU A 323 6.73 -15.85 -11.85
C GLU A 323 6.59 -15.91 -10.32
N LYS A 324 6.49 -14.74 -9.69
CA LYS A 324 6.14 -14.57 -8.28
C LYS A 324 4.71 -14.06 -8.18
N ILE A 325 3.99 -14.58 -7.19
CA ILE A 325 2.61 -14.17 -6.89
C ILE A 325 2.56 -13.68 -5.46
N TYR A 326 2.02 -12.48 -5.25
CA TYR A 326 1.82 -11.89 -3.93
C TYR A 326 0.36 -11.52 -3.76
N ARG A 327 -0.26 -11.87 -2.63
CA ARG A 327 -1.67 -11.60 -2.36
C ARG A 327 -1.83 -10.88 -1.03
N THR A 328 -2.65 -9.85 -1.07
CA THR A 328 -3.18 -9.19 0.12
C THR A 328 -4.69 -9.10 0.02
N THR A 329 -5.37 -9.45 1.10
CA THR A 329 -6.82 -9.38 1.22
C THR A 329 -7.19 -8.32 2.26
N TYR A 330 -8.03 -7.38 1.85
CA TYR A 330 -8.63 -6.36 2.68
C TYR A 330 -10.10 -6.71 2.90
N ARG A 331 -10.53 -6.85 4.16
CA ARG A 331 -11.93 -7.14 4.50
C ARG A 331 -12.51 -5.98 5.31
N THR A 332 -13.69 -5.54 4.91
CA THR A 332 -14.42 -4.49 5.62
C THR A 332 -15.61 -5.06 6.36
N ALA A 333 -15.78 -4.66 7.61
CA ALA A 333 -16.89 -5.04 8.45
C ALA A 333 -17.40 -3.83 9.24
N VAL A 334 -18.65 -3.90 9.68
CA VAL A 334 -19.25 -2.91 10.58
C VAL A 334 -19.41 -3.56 11.95
N ARG A 335 -18.71 -3.02 12.95
CA ARG A 335 -18.94 -3.36 14.36
C ARG A 335 -20.13 -2.55 14.87
N LYS A 336 -21.06 -3.23 15.53
CA LYS A 336 -22.24 -2.61 16.14
C LYS A 336 -21.97 -2.13 17.55
#